data_AF-A7XY72-F1
#
_entry.id   AF-A7XY72-F1
#
_cell.length_a   1.000
_cell.length_b   1.000
_cell.length_c   1.000
_cell.angle_alpha   90.00
_cell.angle_beta   90.00
_cell.angle_gamma   90.00
#
_symmetry.space_group_name_H-M   'P 1'
#
loop_
_entity.id
_entity.type
_entity.pdbx_description
1 polymer ?
#
loop_
_entity_poly.entity_id
_entity_poly.type
_entity_poly.pdbx_seq_one_letter_code
_entity_poly.pdbx_strand_id
1 'polypeptide(L)'
;GKSTIVKQMKIIHQNGYTVEELALYRLTVYKNLLDCAKALIGAYHYLQLEPSSPKVEEYISFLEDYNVDPDPNTTLDAKIGEAITYLWNDPCTSTVLEHQNEFYLMDSAPYFFDEAKRITAPDYIPDVSDVLRARTKTTGIYETRFTMGQLSIHMFDVGGQRSERKKWIHCFQ
;
A
#
# COMPACT_ATOMS: atom_id res chain seq x y z
N GLY A 1 6.36 7.65 -5.09
CA GLY A 1 7.25 8.56 -5.81
C GLY A 1 7.27 8.21 -7.29
N LYS A 2 8.38 7.65 -7.79
CA LYS A 2 8.62 7.42 -9.24
C LYS A 2 7.54 6.58 -9.93
N SER A 3 7.25 5.39 -9.42
CA SER A 3 6.20 4.52 -9.99
C SER A 3 4.82 5.16 -9.94
N THR A 4 4.55 6.06 -8.97
CA THR A 4 3.29 6.81 -8.92
C THR A 4 3.14 7.72 -10.14
N ILE A 5 4.23 8.35 -10.60
CA ILE A 5 4.20 9.19 -11.81
C ILE A 5 3.86 8.33 -13.03
N VAL A 6 4.46 7.15 -13.17
CA VAL A 6 4.16 6.23 -14.28
C VAL A 6 2.69 5.81 -14.28
N LYS A 7 2.14 5.48 -13.10
CA LYS A 7 0.72 5.16 -12.93
C LYS A 7 -0.18 6.32 -13.35
N GLN A 8 0.18 7.56 -12.99
CA GLN A 8 -0.54 8.77 -13.43
C GLN A 8 -0.46 8.98 -14.95
N MET A 9 0.70 8.73 -15.58
CA MET A 9 0.82 8.84 -17.04
C MET A 9 -0.08 7.84 -17.77
N LYS A 10 -0.27 6.62 -17.23
CA LYS A 10 -1.21 5.65 -17.78
C LYS A 10 -2.66 6.17 -17.72
N ILE A 11 -3.04 6.84 -16.63
CA ILE A 11 -4.36 7.46 -16.48
C ILE A 11 -4.59 8.54 -17.54
N ILE A 12 -3.62 9.42 -17.72
CA ILE A 12 -3.79 10.61 -18.57
C ILE A 12 -3.61 10.27 -20.07
N HIS A 13 -2.73 9.32 -20.41
CA HIS A 13 -2.26 9.10 -21.79
C HIS A 13 -2.49 7.69 -22.35
N GLN A 14 -3.00 6.73 -21.55
CA GLN A 14 -3.21 5.34 -21.99
C GLN A 14 -4.59 4.79 -21.59
N ASN A 15 -5.64 5.62 -21.65
CA ASN A 15 -7.04 5.24 -21.37
C ASN A 15 -7.29 4.69 -19.94
N GLY A 16 -6.39 4.94 -18.98
CA GLY A 16 -6.57 4.48 -17.61
C GLY A 16 -6.31 2.99 -17.41
N TYR A 17 -7.01 2.43 -16.42
CA TYR A 17 -6.90 1.03 -16.02
C TYR A 17 -8.20 0.31 -16.33
N THR A 18 -8.11 -0.87 -16.95
CA THR A 18 -9.26 -1.78 -17.06
C THR A 18 -9.52 -2.48 -15.72
N VAL A 19 -10.69 -3.09 -15.57
CA VAL A 19 -11.04 -3.85 -14.36
C VAL A 19 -10.06 -5.00 -14.14
N GLU A 20 -9.63 -5.66 -15.21
CA GLU A 20 -8.64 -6.73 -15.17
C GLU A 20 -7.27 -6.21 -14.71
N GLU A 21 -6.84 -5.05 -15.21
CA GLU A 21 -5.58 -4.44 -14.78
C GLU A 21 -5.64 -3.99 -13.32
N LEU A 22 -6.76 -3.45 -12.86
CA LEU A 22 -6.98 -3.09 -11.46
C LEU A 22 -6.91 -4.33 -10.56
N ALA A 23 -7.53 -5.44 -10.98
CA ALA A 23 -7.51 -6.69 -10.22
C ALA A 23 -6.09 -7.23 -9.98
N LEU A 24 -5.14 -6.98 -10.88
CA LEU A 24 -3.73 -7.36 -10.69
C LEU A 24 -3.06 -6.68 -9.48
N TYR A 25 -3.60 -5.54 -9.02
CA TYR A 25 -3.07 -4.83 -7.85
C TYR A 25 -3.65 -5.33 -6.53
N ARG A 26 -4.68 -6.19 -6.53
CA ARG A 26 -5.40 -6.60 -5.32
C ARG A 26 -4.46 -7.12 -4.23
N LEU A 27 -3.60 -8.07 -4.56
CA LEU A 27 -2.63 -8.64 -3.62
C LEU A 27 -1.65 -7.59 -3.08
N THR A 28 -1.27 -6.61 -3.91
CA THR A 28 -0.39 -5.51 -3.46
C THR A 28 -1.13 -4.63 -2.45
N VAL A 29 -2.38 -4.29 -2.72
CA VAL A 29 -3.20 -3.48 -1.82
C VAL A 29 -3.44 -4.22 -0.50
N TYR A 30 -3.76 -5.51 -0.53
CA TYR A 30 -3.90 -6.34 0.67
C TYR A 30 -2.66 -6.36 1.53
N LYS A 31 -1.49 -6.57 0.90
CA LYS A 31 -0.20 -6.51 1.61
C LYS A 31 0.06 -5.13 2.19
N ASN A 32 -0.17 -4.06 1.43
CA ASN A 32 0.05 -2.71 1.93
C ASN A 32 -0.89 -2.35 3.09
N LEU A 33 -2.17 -2.74 3.04
CA LEU A 33 -3.11 -2.56 4.14
C LEU A 33 -2.60 -3.23 5.42
N LEU A 34 -2.22 -4.51 5.33
CA LEU A 34 -1.75 -5.26 6.48
C LEU A 34 -0.37 -4.78 6.97
N ASP A 35 0.55 -4.47 6.06
CA ASP A 35 1.87 -3.91 6.40
C ASP A 35 1.73 -2.57 7.14
N CYS A 36 0.80 -1.71 6.72
CA CYS A 36 0.51 -0.45 7.42
C CYS A 36 -0.04 -0.73 8.82
N ALA A 37 -0.97 -1.67 8.96
CA ALA A 37 -1.54 -2.04 10.25
C ALA A 37 -0.47 -2.59 11.20
N LYS A 38 0.39 -3.50 10.71
CA LYS A 38 1.51 -4.06 11.50
C LYS A 38 2.56 -3.01 11.85
N ALA A 39 2.81 -2.02 10.99
CA ALA A 39 3.69 -0.90 11.31
C ALA A 39 3.10 -0.02 12.42
N LEU A 40 1.79 0.26 12.38
CA LEU A 40 1.08 0.97 13.43
C LEU A 40 1.15 0.21 14.77
N ILE A 41 0.92 -1.11 14.76
CA ILE A 41 1.07 -1.97 15.95
C ILE A 41 2.52 -1.96 16.47
N GLY A 42 3.50 -2.06 15.57
CA GLY A 42 4.91 -1.96 15.94
C GLY A 42 5.24 -0.65 16.66
N ALA A 43 4.58 0.44 16.28
CA ALA A 43 4.72 1.73 16.95
C ALA A 43 4.04 1.77 18.33
N TYR A 44 2.89 1.10 18.52
CA TYR A 44 2.30 0.89 19.86
C TYR A 44 3.32 0.20 20.79
N HIS A 45 3.95 -0.87 20.32
CA HIS A 45 4.95 -1.60 21.09
C HIS A 45 6.21 -0.77 21.36
N TYR A 46 6.69 -0.02 20.36
CA TYR A 46 7.87 0.84 20.50
C TYR A 46 7.65 1.93 21.56
N LEU A 47 6.48 2.57 21.55
CA LEU A 47 6.09 3.63 22.48
C LEU A 47 5.53 3.09 23.81
N GLN A 48 5.43 1.76 23.96
CA GLN A 48 4.85 1.08 25.13
C GLN A 48 3.44 1.57 25.46
N LEU A 49 2.61 1.72 24.43
CA LEU A 49 1.23 2.16 24.56
C LEU A 49 0.32 0.97 24.87
N GLU A 50 -0.46 1.11 25.93
CA GLU A 50 -1.54 0.19 26.25
C GLU A 50 -2.78 0.54 25.40
N PRO A 51 -3.39 -0.41 24.68
CA PRO A 51 -4.61 -0.18 23.93
C PRO A 51 -5.75 0.33 24.83
N SER A 52 -6.64 1.16 24.29
CA SER A 52 -7.71 1.76 25.11
C SER A 52 -8.78 0.77 25.60
N SER A 53 -8.82 -0.44 25.01
CA SER A 53 -9.77 -1.49 25.41
C SER A 53 -9.26 -2.90 25.11
N PRO A 54 -9.74 -3.92 25.84
CA PRO A 54 -9.41 -5.33 25.56
C PRO A 54 -9.76 -5.79 24.15
N LYS A 55 -10.76 -5.14 23.53
CA LYS A 55 -11.16 -5.45 22.15
C LYS A 55 -10.08 -5.03 21.15
N VAL A 56 -9.45 -3.87 21.36
CA VAL A 56 -8.34 -3.41 20.51
C VAL A 56 -7.13 -4.32 20.71
N GLU A 57 -6.87 -4.75 21.95
CA GLU A 57 -5.80 -5.72 22.26
C GLU A 57 -6.01 -7.06 21.52
N GLU A 58 -7.23 -7.64 21.54
CA GLU A 58 -7.54 -8.86 20.77
C GLU A 58 -7.29 -8.66 19.27
N TYR A 59 -7.70 -7.51 18.74
CA TYR A 59 -7.51 -7.20 17.32
C TYR A 59 -6.04 -6.99 16.94
N ILE A 60 -5.23 -6.41 17.84
CA ILE A 60 -3.79 -6.30 17.65
C ILE A 60 -3.19 -7.69 17.49
N SER A 61 -3.43 -8.60 18.44
CA SER A 61 -2.91 -9.98 18.36
C SER A 61 -3.37 -10.69 17.09
N PHE A 62 -4.66 -10.55 16.74
CA PHE A 62 -5.21 -11.11 15.50
C PHE A 62 -4.49 -10.58 14.24
N LEU A 63 -4.25 -9.27 14.16
CA LEU A 63 -3.59 -8.65 13.01
C LEU A 63 -2.12 -9.05 12.91
N GLU A 64 -1.41 -9.19 14.04
CA GLU A 64 -0.01 -9.62 14.07
C GLU A 64 0.18 -11.04 13.51
N ASP A 65 -0.69 -11.96 13.91
CA ASP A 65 -0.67 -13.36 13.49
C ASP A 65 -1.18 -13.58 12.07
N TYR A 66 -2.00 -12.65 11.55
CA TYR A 66 -2.57 -12.79 10.21
C TYR A 66 -1.50 -12.68 9.12
N ASN A 67 -1.60 -13.55 8.11
CA ASN A 67 -0.75 -13.54 6.91
C ASN A 67 -1.62 -13.52 5.67
N VAL A 68 -1.35 -12.60 4.75
CA VAL A 68 -2.06 -12.52 3.46
C VAL A 68 -1.72 -13.75 2.63
N ASP A 69 -2.74 -14.43 2.14
CA ASP A 69 -2.58 -15.55 1.21
C ASP A 69 -1.89 -15.06 -0.08
N PRO A 70 -0.88 -15.78 -0.60
CA PRO A 70 -0.20 -15.39 -1.83
C PRO A 70 -1.07 -15.48 -3.09
N ASP A 71 -2.20 -16.19 -3.07
CA ASP A 71 -3.15 -16.25 -4.18
C ASP A 71 -3.96 -14.93 -4.26
N PRO A 72 -3.86 -14.17 -5.36
CA PRO A 72 -4.61 -12.93 -5.54
C PRO A 72 -6.14 -13.12 -5.66
N ASN A 73 -6.63 -14.35 -5.81
CA ASN A 73 -8.06 -14.66 -5.86
C ASN A 73 -8.64 -14.96 -4.47
N THR A 74 -7.79 -15.21 -3.47
CA THR A 74 -8.24 -15.40 -2.09
C THR A 74 -8.59 -14.04 -1.49
N THR A 75 -9.83 -13.90 -1.01
CA THR A 75 -10.29 -12.68 -0.35
C THR A 75 -9.73 -12.58 1.06
N LEU A 76 -9.57 -11.35 1.55
CA LEU A 76 -9.23 -11.12 2.95
C LEU A 76 -10.41 -11.50 3.87
N ASP A 77 -10.09 -11.85 5.11
CA ASP A 77 -11.09 -11.98 6.16
C ASP A 77 -11.68 -10.59 6.47
N ALA A 78 -13.00 -10.45 6.41
CA ALA A 78 -13.70 -9.21 6.72
C ALA A 78 -13.42 -8.71 8.15
N LYS A 79 -13.06 -9.61 9.09
CA LYS A 79 -12.63 -9.26 10.46
C LYS A 79 -11.41 -8.34 10.45
N ILE A 80 -10.56 -8.39 9.41
CA ILE A 80 -9.39 -7.50 9.28
C ILE A 80 -9.83 -6.05 9.12
N GLY A 81 -10.85 -5.78 8.31
CA GLY A 81 -11.35 -4.43 8.09
C GLY A 81 -11.92 -3.85 9.37
N GLU A 82 -12.63 -4.66 10.16
CA GLU A 82 -13.10 -4.29 11.49
C GLU A 82 -11.94 -4.02 12.45
N ALA A 83 -10.98 -4.95 12.55
CA ALA A 83 -9.82 -4.85 13.43
C ALA A 83 -9.02 -3.59 13.18
N ILE A 84 -8.71 -3.30 11.91
CA ILE A 84 -7.99 -2.09 11.49
C ILE A 84 -8.81 -0.84 11.81
N THR A 85 -10.13 -0.87 11.60
CA THR A 85 -10.99 0.28 11.95
C THR A 85 -10.95 0.56 13.45
N TYR A 86 -10.98 -0.48 14.29
CA TYR A 86 -10.89 -0.33 15.75
C TYR A 86 -9.54 0.22 16.19
N LEU A 87 -8.45 -0.33 15.66
CA LEU A 87 -7.09 0.15 15.95
C LEU A 87 -6.91 1.60 15.49
N TRP A 88 -7.37 1.95 14.29
CA TRP A 88 -7.23 3.29 13.73
C TRP A 88 -7.98 4.35 14.54
N ASN A 89 -9.14 3.99 15.10
CA ASN A 89 -9.94 4.87 15.95
C ASN A 89 -9.58 4.77 17.45
N ASP A 90 -8.58 3.96 17.82
CA ASP A 90 -8.11 3.91 19.19
C ASP A 90 -7.46 5.25 19.59
N PRO A 91 -7.81 5.84 20.74
CA PRO A 91 -7.24 7.12 21.18
C PRO A 91 -5.70 7.16 21.20
N CYS A 92 -5.03 6.05 21.53
CA CYS A 92 -3.57 5.95 21.56
C CYS A 92 -2.94 6.12 20.17
N THR A 93 -3.69 5.90 19.08
CA THR A 93 -3.20 6.11 17.71
C THR A 93 -2.81 7.57 17.47
N SER A 94 -3.48 8.52 18.13
CA SER A 94 -3.10 9.94 18.04
C SER A 94 -1.67 10.18 18.53
N THR A 95 -1.31 9.56 19.67
CA THR A 95 0.06 9.60 20.21
C THR A 95 1.05 8.97 19.24
N VAL A 96 0.69 7.85 18.60
CA VAL A 96 1.55 7.27 17.56
C VAL A 96 1.82 8.25 16.43
N LEU A 97 0.79 8.95 15.93
CA LEU A 97 0.93 9.90 14.82
C LEU A 97 1.79 11.12 15.18
N GLU A 98 1.78 11.55 16.44
CA GLU A 98 2.68 12.61 16.93
C GLU A 98 4.16 12.18 16.86
N HIS A 99 4.44 10.90 17.04
CA HIS A 99 5.77 10.30 17.00
C HIS A 99 6.12 9.63 15.66
N GLN A 100 5.34 9.85 14.59
CA GLN A 100 5.50 9.15 13.30
C GLN A 100 6.88 9.32 12.63
N ASN A 101 7.69 10.28 13.06
CA ASN A 101 9.04 10.50 12.55
C ASN A 101 10.08 9.54 13.17
N GLU A 102 9.73 8.79 14.21
CA GLU A 102 10.63 7.89 14.94
C GLU A 102 10.68 6.48 14.34
N PHE A 103 9.69 6.14 13.52
CA PHE A 103 9.57 4.83 12.87
C PHE A 103 9.06 5.01 11.44
N TYR A 104 9.12 3.94 10.65
CA TYR A 104 8.58 3.97 9.30
C TYR A 104 7.09 3.63 9.33
N LEU A 105 6.27 4.61 8.96
CA LEU A 105 4.88 4.41 8.56
C LEU A 105 4.72 4.84 7.10
N MET A 106 3.95 4.09 6.32
CA MET A 106 3.70 4.46 4.93
C MET A 106 2.83 5.72 4.88
N ASP A 107 3.20 6.73 4.07
CA ASP A 107 2.39 7.96 3.94
C ASP A 107 0.94 7.71 3.52
N SER A 108 0.66 6.60 2.82
CA SER A 108 -0.69 6.19 2.41
C SER A 108 -1.41 5.33 3.46
N ALA A 109 -0.83 5.09 4.63
CA ALA A 109 -1.46 4.31 5.70
C ALA A 109 -2.84 4.86 6.11
N PRO A 110 -3.04 6.18 6.33
CA PRO A 110 -4.37 6.71 6.68
C PRO A 110 -5.44 6.36 5.65
N TYR A 111 -5.12 6.47 4.35
CA TYR A 111 -6.04 6.07 3.28
C TYR A 111 -6.43 4.59 3.38
N PHE A 112 -5.46 3.71 3.61
CA PHE A 112 -5.74 2.28 3.72
C PHE A 112 -6.59 1.96 4.94
N PHE A 113 -6.39 2.67 6.06
CA PHE A 113 -7.17 2.49 7.27
C PHE A 113 -8.61 2.99 7.11
N ASP A 114 -8.80 4.14 6.49
CA ASP A 114 -10.13 4.70 6.19
C ASP A 114 -10.92 3.79 5.24
N GLU A 115 -10.22 3.16 4.29
CA GLU A 115 -10.81 2.27 3.27
C GLU A 115 -10.81 0.78 3.68
N ALA A 116 -10.35 0.44 4.90
CA ALA A 116 -10.08 -0.93 5.30
C ALA A 116 -11.28 -1.87 5.10
N LYS A 117 -12.49 -1.41 5.48
CA LYS A 117 -13.72 -2.19 5.31
C LYS A 117 -14.07 -2.45 3.84
N ARG A 118 -13.85 -1.48 2.95
CA ARG A 118 -14.07 -1.64 1.50
C ARG A 118 -13.05 -2.61 0.93
N ILE A 119 -11.78 -2.49 1.33
CA ILE A 119 -10.70 -3.34 0.84
C ILE A 119 -10.89 -4.80 1.28
N THR A 120 -11.44 -5.05 2.47
CA THR A 120 -11.70 -6.41 2.97
C THR A 120 -13.08 -6.96 2.60
N ALA A 121 -13.84 -6.27 1.74
CA ALA A 121 -15.11 -6.77 1.26
C ALA A 121 -14.92 -7.98 0.32
N PRO A 122 -15.84 -8.96 0.31
CA PRO A 122 -15.67 -10.19 -0.49
C PRO A 122 -15.67 -9.93 -2.00
N ASP A 123 -16.34 -8.87 -2.45
CA ASP A 123 -16.44 -8.44 -3.84
C ASP A 123 -15.42 -7.34 -4.21
N TYR A 124 -14.41 -7.12 -3.37
CA TYR A 124 -13.44 -6.06 -3.57
C TYR A 124 -12.66 -6.20 -4.88
N ILE A 125 -12.71 -5.12 -5.65
CA ILE A 125 -11.85 -4.85 -6.80
C ILE A 125 -11.16 -3.52 -6.52
N PRO A 126 -9.82 -3.43 -6.62
CA PRO A 126 -9.12 -2.17 -6.44
C PRO A 126 -9.64 -1.10 -7.38
N ASP A 127 -9.71 0.13 -6.90
CA ASP A 127 -9.96 1.28 -7.73
C ASP A 127 -8.64 1.98 -8.12
N VAL A 128 -8.74 3.04 -8.90
CA VAL A 128 -7.58 3.83 -9.32
C VAL A 128 -6.87 4.48 -8.11
N SER A 129 -7.62 4.86 -7.08
CA SER A 129 -7.08 5.45 -5.85
C SER A 129 -6.23 4.46 -5.06
N ASP A 130 -6.68 3.20 -4.99
CA ASP A 130 -5.95 2.08 -4.39
C ASP A 130 -4.64 1.85 -5.14
N VAL A 131 -4.71 1.75 -6.47
CA VAL A 131 -3.55 1.50 -7.33
C VAL A 131 -2.52 2.62 -7.20
N LEU A 132 -2.93 3.88 -7.17
CA LEU A 132 -2.02 5.02 -7.05
C LEU A 132 -1.30 5.07 -5.70
N ARG A 133 -1.97 4.66 -4.63
CA ARG A 133 -1.46 4.67 -3.25
C ARG A 133 -0.72 3.40 -2.85
N ALA A 134 -0.95 2.31 -3.57
CA ALA A 134 -0.24 1.05 -3.41
C ALA A 134 1.25 1.21 -3.75
N ARG A 135 2.10 0.78 -2.81
CA ARG A 135 3.55 0.71 -2.94
C ARG A 135 3.97 -0.74 -3.19
N THR A 136 4.56 -0.95 -4.35
CA THR A 136 5.38 -2.13 -4.63
C THR A 136 6.84 -1.68 -4.63
N LYS A 137 7.73 -2.45 -4.00
CA LYS A 137 9.15 -2.20 -4.11
C LYS A 137 9.59 -2.47 -5.55
N THR A 138 9.87 -1.42 -6.31
CA THR A 138 10.40 -1.56 -7.67
C THR A 138 11.77 -2.20 -7.63
N THR A 139 11.90 -3.37 -8.24
CA THR A 139 13.16 -4.07 -8.47
C THR A 139 13.41 -4.16 -9.96
N GLY A 140 14.60 -3.79 -10.43
CA GLY A 140 14.92 -3.75 -11.85
C GLY A 140 14.54 -2.45 -12.54
N ILE A 141 14.34 -2.54 -13.86
CA ILE A 141 14.08 -1.44 -14.79
C ILE A 141 12.82 -1.82 -15.56
N TYR A 142 11.82 -0.94 -15.55
CA TYR A 142 10.58 -1.12 -16.29
C TYR A 142 10.44 0.01 -17.31
N GLU A 143 10.10 -0.33 -18.55
CA GLU A 143 9.95 0.61 -19.64
C GLU A 143 8.47 0.83 -19.96
N THR A 144 8.08 2.09 -20.19
CA THR A 144 6.73 2.44 -20.63
C THR A 144 6.83 3.48 -21.72
N ARG A 145 6.09 3.25 -22.82
CA ARG A 145 6.02 4.19 -23.93
C ARG A 145 4.61 4.76 -24.04
N PHE A 146 4.50 6.06 -24.21
CA PHE A 146 3.21 6.71 -24.42
C PHE A 146 3.36 7.93 -25.32
N THR A 147 2.24 8.35 -25.89
CA THR A 147 2.17 9.51 -26.77
C THR A 147 1.47 10.65 -26.05
N MET A 148 2.08 11.84 -26.07
CA MET A 148 1.49 13.08 -25.56
C MET A 148 1.38 14.07 -26.71
N GLY A 149 0.21 14.12 -27.36
CA GLY A 149 0.03 14.88 -28.60
C GLY A 149 0.87 14.31 -29.73
N GLN A 150 1.86 15.07 -30.22
CA GLN A 150 2.81 14.60 -31.24
C GLN A 150 4.11 14.04 -30.63
N LEU A 151 4.31 14.16 -29.31
CA LEU A 151 5.51 13.69 -28.64
C LEU A 151 5.40 12.20 -28.31
N SER A 152 6.39 11.42 -28.72
CA SER A 152 6.57 10.04 -28.26
C SER A 152 7.52 10.05 -27.06
N ILE A 153 7.04 9.61 -25.91
CA ILE A 153 7.80 9.59 -24.66
C ILE A 153 8.12 8.13 -24.31
N HIS A 154 9.40 7.89 -24.01
CA HIS A 154 9.92 6.62 -23.49
C HIS A 154 10.39 6.83 -22.05
N MET A 155 9.65 6.26 -21.10
CA MET A 155 9.85 6.43 -19.67
C MET A 155 10.42 5.16 -19.05
N PHE A 156 11.39 5.33 -18.15
CA PHE A 156 12.01 4.25 -17.39
C PHE A 156 11.69 4.40 -15.90
N ASP A 157 11.09 3.38 -15.29
CA ASP A 157 10.92 3.27 -13.84
C ASP A 157 11.97 2.34 -13.27
N VAL A 158 12.79 2.88 -12.35
CA VAL A 158 13.95 2.18 -11.81
C VAL A 158 13.89 2.08 -10.29
N GLY A 159 14.36 0.96 -9.75
CA GLY A 159 14.54 0.78 -8.31
C GLY A 159 15.45 1.87 -7.73
N GLY A 160 14.98 2.56 -6.67
CA GLY A 160 15.73 3.67 -6.03
C GLY A 160 16.65 3.24 -4.88
N GLN A 161 16.49 2.02 -4.39
CA GLN A 161 17.28 1.48 -3.28
C GLN A 161 18.74 1.30 -3.68
N ARG A 162 19.66 1.40 -2.71
CA ARG A 162 21.11 1.38 -2.96
C ARG A 162 21.56 0.14 -3.76
N SER A 163 20.92 -1.01 -3.55
CA SER A 163 21.17 -2.25 -4.30
C SER A 163 20.79 -2.16 -5.78
N GLU A 164 19.74 -1.40 -6.09
CA GLU A 164 19.18 -1.29 -7.45
C GLU A 164 19.90 -0.22 -8.29
N ARG A 165 20.57 0.75 -7.67
CA ARG A 165 21.25 1.86 -8.39
C ARG A 165 22.34 1.39 -9.35
N LYS A 166 22.95 0.22 -9.11
CA LYS A 166 23.93 -0.37 -10.04
C LYS A 166 23.34 -0.70 -11.41
N LYS A 167 22.02 -0.93 -11.49
CA LYS A 167 21.32 -1.29 -12.74
C LYS A 167 21.02 -0.07 -13.63
N TRP A 168 21.13 1.16 -13.10
CA TRP A 168 20.74 2.37 -13.82
C TRP A 168 21.57 2.63 -15.08
N ILE A 169 22.79 2.10 -15.17
CA ILE A 169 23.64 2.24 -16.35
C ILE A 169 22.97 1.74 -17.64
N HIS A 170 22.07 0.75 -17.53
CA HIS A 170 21.32 0.22 -18.67
C HIS A 170 20.22 1.16 -19.19
N CYS A 171 19.91 2.24 -18.47
CA CYS A 171 18.92 3.24 -18.90
C CYS A 171 19.55 4.44 -19.65
N PHE A 172 20.87 4.49 -19.73
CA PHE A 172 21.63 5.59 -20.35
C PHE A 172 22.38 5.17 -21.61
N GLN A 173 22.04 4.00 -22.17
CA GLN A 173 22.55 3.50 -23.45
C GLN A 173 21.56 3.87 -24.56
#